data_AF-A0A8S0GNV1-F1
#
_entry.id   AF-A0A8S0GNV1-F1
#
_cell.length_a   1.000
_cell.length_b   1.000
_cell.length_c   1.000
_cell.angle_alpha   90.00
_cell.angle_beta   90.00
_cell.angle_gamma   90.00
#
_symmetry.space_group_name_H-M   'P 1'
#
loop_
_entity.id
_entity.type
_entity.pdbx_description
1 polymer ?
#
loop_
_entity_poly.entity_id
_entity_poly.type
_entity_poly.pdbx_seq_one_letter_code
_entity_poly.pdbx_strand_id
1 'polypeptide(L)'
;MSETVTAGARVRRQRDTSMARRLAFDLLQRQVRGLDEYLPTPSLPSHWLDKPFADYCRDLAALKDLSTVDCQDWAALEAAGWQRLAQVRNLELLRGLFRRPLELWLVLDRGLFLQEQGYAVRLGTFCEAPLTPRNLLLLAERP
;
A
#
# COMPACT_ATOMS: atom_id res chain seq x y z
N MET A 1 -3.27 -4.62 1.25
CA MET A 1 -3.14 -3.49 0.31
C MET A 1 -4.17 -3.66 -0.78
N SER A 2 -4.96 -2.63 -1.05
CA SER A 2 -6.01 -2.66 -2.07
C SER A 2 -5.44 -2.39 -3.46
N GLU A 3 -5.91 -3.13 -4.45
CA GLU A 3 -5.56 -2.91 -5.86
C GLU A 3 -6.13 -1.58 -6.35
N THR A 4 -5.29 -0.76 -6.98
CA THR A 4 -5.65 0.57 -7.48
C THR A 4 -6.10 0.55 -8.93
N VAL A 5 -6.77 -0.53 -9.35
CA VAL A 5 -7.24 -0.72 -10.73
C VAL A 5 -8.32 0.33 -11.05
N THR A 6 -9.17 0.67 -10.08
CA THR A 6 -10.27 1.64 -10.21
C THR A 6 -9.89 3.09 -9.86
N ALA A 7 -8.72 3.33 -9.25
CA ALA A 7 -8.33 4.67 -8.81
C ALA A 7 -7.95 5.56 -10.00
N GLY A 8 -8.44 6.80 -10.03
CA GLY A 8 -8.04 7.78 -11.06
C GLY A 8 -6.54 8.12 -11.01
N ALA A 9 -5.99 8.63 -12.11
CA ALA A 9 -4.56 8.98 -12.22
C ALA A 9 -4.09 9.96 -11.12
N ARG A 10 -4.92 10.94 -10.76
CA ARG A 10 -4.64 11.89 -9.67
C ARG A 10 -4.46 11.19 -8.32
N VAL A 11 -5.36 10.27 -7.99
CA VAL A 11 -5.33 9.51 -6.73
C VAL A 11 -4.08 8.63 -6.66
N ARG A 12 -3.72 7.99 -7.78
CA ARG A 12 -2.48 7.20 -7.87
C ARG A 12 -1.25 8.08 -7.62
N ARG A 13 -1.12 9.23 -8.31
CA ARG A 13 -0.01 10.18 -8.08
C ARG A 13 0.07 10.65 -6.63
N GLN A 14 -1.05 11.05 -6.03
CA GLN A 14 -1.06 11.52 -4.64
C GLN A 14 -0.64 10.45 -3.65
N ARG A 15 -1.12 9.21 -3.83
CA ARG A 15 -0.70 8.06 -3.02
C ARG A 15 0.79 7.81 -3.15
N ASP A 16 1.29 7.82 -4.39
CA ASP A 16 2.67 7.53 -4.68
C ASP A 16 3.62 8.59 -4.10
N THR A 17 3.29 9.88 -4.24
CA THR A 17 4.01 10.98 -3.58
C THR A 17 3.98 10.84 -2.06
N SER A 18 2.82 10.51 -1.48
CA SER A 18 2.69 10.29 -0.03
C SER A 18 3.59 9.16 0.47
N MET A 19 3.59 8.02 -0.23
CA MET A 19 4.45 6.88 0.13
C MET A 19 5.93 7.22 -0.05
N ALA A 20 6.33 7.84 -1.15
CA ALA A 20 7.72 8.21 -1.41
C ALA A 20 8.25 9.18 -0.34
N ARG A 21 7.48 10.22 0.01
CA ARG A 21 7.86 11.17 1.06
C ARG A 21 7.98 10.52 2.44
N ARG A 22 7.08 9.59 2.79
CA ARG A 22 7.17 8.83 4.06
C ARG A 22 8.40 7.93 4.09
N LEU A 23 8.75 7.29 2.98
CA LEU A 23 9.96 6.48 2.87
C LEU A 23 11.22 7.33 2.94
N ALA A 24 11.22 8.51 2.32
CA ALA A 24 12.32 9.47 2.44
C ALA A 24 12.50 9.93 3.90
N PHE A 25 11.40 10.22 4.60
CA PHE A 25 11.45 10.55 6.02
C PHE A 25 11.94 9.39 6.89
N ASP A 26 11.57 8.15 6.56
CA ASP A 26 12.10 6.97 7.26
C ASP A 26 13.63 6.84 7.09
N LEU A 27 14.18 7.18 5.92
CA LEU A 27 15.62 7.23 5.72
C LEU A 27 16.26 8.34 6.57
N LEU A 28 15.67 9.54 6.52
CA LEU A 28 16.16 10.70 7.28
C LEU A 28 16.16 10.44 8.79
N GLN A 29 15.06 9.92 9.35
CA GLN A 29 14.96 9.71 10.79
C GLN A 29 15.97 8.66 11.29
N ARG A 30 16.25 7.61 10.51
CA ARG A 30 17.30 6.62 10.84
C ARG A 30 18.68 7.26 10.84
N GLN A 31 18.97 8.10 9.85
CA GLN A 31 20.22 8.84 9.76
C GLN A 31 20.42 9.78 10.95
N VAL A 32 19.41 10.60 11.27
CA VAL A 32 19.47 11.59 12.38
C VAL A 32 19.56 10.89 13.74
N ARG A 33 18.84 9.79 13.94
CA ARG A 33 18.84 9.05 15.21
C ARG A 33 20.03 8.08 15.35
N GLY A 34 20.74 7.79 14.26
CA GLY A 34 21.82 6.80 14.23
C GLY A 34 21.37 5.36 14.50
N LEU A 35 20.10 5.04 14.26
CA LEU A 35 19.49 3.74 14.59
C LEU A 35 18.63 3.23 13.42
N ASP A 36 18.78 1.95 13.10
CA ASP A 36 18.04 1.29 12.01
C ASP A 36 16.64 0.83 12.44
N GLU A 37 15.91 1.69 13.15
CA GLU A 37 14.58 1.39 13.67
C GLU A 37 13.50 2.23 12.99
N TYR A 38 12.40 1.58 12.62
CA TYR A 38 11.25 2.26 12.04
C TYR A 38 10.59 3.19 13.07
N LEU A 39 10.37 4.45 12.69
CA LEU A 39 9.61 5.41 13.48
C LEU A 39 8.20 5.59 12.90
N PRO A 40 7.14 5.14 13.60
CA PRO A 40 5.77 5.26 13.10
C PRO A 40 5.36 6.71 12.94
N THR A 41 4.90 7.11 11.75
CA THR A 41 4.36 8.44 11.47
C THR A 41 2.84 8.44 11.45
N PRO A 42 2.17 9.47 12.01
CA PRO A 42 0.71 9.51 12.02
C PRO A 42 0.14 9.67 10.62
N SER A 43 -1.18 9.49 10.49
CA SER A 43 -1.90 9.82 9.27
C SER A 43 -1.87 11.33 9.04
N LEU A 44 -1.05 11.75 8.07
CA LEU A 44 -0.94 13.16 7.70
C LEU A 44 -2.07 13.59 6.76
N PRO A 45 -2.66 14.78 6.96
CA PRO A 45 -3.60 15.38 6.01
C PRO A 45 -3.00 15.53 4.61
N SER A 46 -3.83 15.44 3.58
CA SER A 46 -3.40 15.50 2.17
C SER A 46 -2.64 16.79 1.80
N HIS A 47 -2.99 17.92 2.42
CA HIS A 47 -2.35 19.21 2.15
C HIS A 47 -0.86 19.26 2.53
N TRP A 48 -0.37 18.31 3.35
CA TRP A 48 1.06 18.18 3.62
C TRP A 48 1.87 17.85 2.36
N LEU A 49 1.23 17.24 1.36
CA LEU A 49 1.88 16.92 0.08
C LEU A 49 2.11 18.14 -0.80
N ASP A 50 1.38 19.24 -0.54
CA ASP A 50 1.52 20.49 -1.28
C ASP A 50 2.73 21.31 -0.80
N LYS A 51 3.28 20.97 0.38
CA LYS A 51 4.48 21.62 0.92
C LYS A 51 5.74 21.21 0.14
N PRO A 52 6.76 22.09 0.06
CA PRO A 52 8.10 21.69 -0.32
C PRO A 52 8.59 20.50 0.52
N PHE A 53 9.39 19.61 -0.08
CA PHE A 53 9.82 18.38 0.59
C PHE A 53 10.62 18.62 1.88
N ALA A 54 11.46 19.66 1.90
CA ALA A 54 12.22 20.05 3.09
C ALA A 54 11.29 20.47 4.25
N ASP A 55 10.25 21.27 3.97
CA ASP A 55 9.27 21.70 4.99
C ASP A 55 8.46 20.51 5.49
N TYR A 56 8.06 19.61 4.60
CA TYR A 56 7.41 18.35 4.97
C TYR A 56 8.27 17.56 5.98
N CYS A 57 9.57 17.44 5.73
CA CYS A 57 10.47 16.70 6.62
C CYS A 57 10.69 17.42 7.95
N ARG A 58 10.87 18.75 7.94
CA ARG A 58 11.04 19.54 9.16
C ARG A 58 9.81 19.49 10.06
N ASP A 59 8.62 19.67 9.50
CA ASP A 59 7.37 19.61 10.25
C ASP A 59 7.14 18.21 10.83
N LEU A 60 7.46 17.16 10.05
CA LEU A 60 7.31 15.79 10.51
C LEU A 60 8.35 15.40 11.58
N ALA A 61 9.56 15.94 11.47
CA ALA A 61 10.59 15.80 12.49
C ALA A 61 10.20 16.51 13.79
N ALA A 62 9.67 17.72 13.71
CA ALA A 62 9.14 18.45 14.87
C ALA A 62 8.00 17.68 15.55
N LEU A 63 7.09 17.08 14.77
CA LEU A 63 6.01 16.22 15.29
C LEU A 63 6.53 14.94 15.98
N LYS A 64 7.79 14.59 15.74
CA LYS A 64 8.45 13.39 16.26
C LYS A 64 9.57 13.69 17.25
N ASP A 65 9.66 14.93 17.72
CA ASP A 65 10.70 15.40 18.64
C ASP A 65 12.13 15.14 18.11
N LEU A 66 12.29 15.18 16.78
CA LEU A 66 13.57 15.03 16.08
C LEU A 66 14.15 16.40 15.72
N SER A 67 14.28 17.29 16.71
CA SER A 67 14.54 18.72 16.57
C SER A 67 15.84 19.09 15.84
N THR A 68 16.71 18.12 15.54
CA THR A 68 18.05 18.30 14.97
C THR A 68 18.14 17.82 13.52
N VAL A 69 17.18 18.21 12.68
CA VAL A 69 17.34 18.03 11.23
C VAL A 69 18.09 19.23 10.66
N ASP A 70 19.42 19.12 10.65
CA ASP A 70 20.31 20.10 10.02
C ASP A 70 20.09 20.20 8.50
N CYS A 71 20.85 21.08 7.84
CA CYS A 71 20.85 21.18 6.38
C CYS A 71 21.19 19.82 5.75
N GLN A 72 20.19 19.19 5.14
CA GLN A 72 20.35 17.95 4.37
C GLN A 72 20.45 18.26 2.88
N ASP A 73 21.01 17.32 2.13
CA ASP A 73 20.74 17.24 0.69
C ASP A 73 19.30 16.75 0.48
N TRP A 74 18.36 17.69 0.52
CA TRP A 74 16.93 17.42 0.39
C TRP A 74 16.58 16.76 -0.94
N ALA A 75 17.30 17.11 -2.02
CA ALA A 75 17.07 16.56 -3.33
C ALA A 75 17.49 15.09 -3.40
N ALA A 76 18.66 14.76 -2.83
CA ALA A 76 19.11 13.37 -2.72
C ALA A 76 18.18 12.53 -1.83
N LEU A 77 17.72 13.07 -0.70
CA LEU A 77 16.77 12.37 0.17
C LEU A 77 15.42 12.12 -0.50
N GLU A 78 14.88 13.10 -1.23
CA GLU A 78 13.64 12.92 -1.98
C GLU A 78 13.79 11.84 -3.05
N ALA A 79 14.89 11.88 -3.82
CA ALA A 79 15.20 10.87 -4.82
C ALA A 79 15.36 9.48 -4.20
N ALA A 80 16.02 9.36 -3.04
CA ALA A 80 16.16 8.11 -2.31
C ALA A 80 14.80 7.56 -1.84
N GLY A 81 13.87 8.43 -1.43
CA GLY A 81 12.49 8.04 -1.12
C GLY A 81 11.75 7.42 -2.30
N TRP A 82 11.91 8.00 -3.50
CA TRP A 82 11.35 7.44 -4.73
C TRP A 82 11.99 6.11 -5.13
N GLN A 83 13.31 5.98 -5.00
CA GLN A 83 14.01 4.72 -5.22
C GLN A 83 13.54 3.63 -4.25
N ARG A 84 13.38 3.99 -2.97
CA ARG A 84 12.87 3.07 -1.95
C ARG A 84 11.43 2.64 -2.26
N LEU A 85 10.59 3.56 -2.74
CA LEU A 85 9.23 3.22 -3.19
C LEU A 85 9.25 2.20 -4.34
N ALA A 86 10.16 2.36 -5.30
CA ALA A 86 10.33 1.39 -6.39
C ALA A 86 10.73 0.00 -5.85
N GLN A 87 11.66 -0.06 -4.90
CA GLN A 87 12.04 -1.32 -4.24
C GLN A 87 10.85 -1.99 -3.53
N VAL A 88 10.09 -1.22 -2.73
CA VAL A 88 8.91 -1.71 -2.02
C VAL A 88 7.88 -2.27 -3.00
N ARG A 89 7.63 -1.57 -4.11
CA ARG A 89 6.72 -2.05 -5.17
C ARG A 89 7.20 -3.33 -5.82
N ASN A 90 8.50 -3.46 -6.08
CA ASN A 90 9.06 -4.69 -6.65
C ASN A 90 8.85 -5.87 -5.70
N LEU A 91 9.02 -5.67 -4.39
CA LEU A 91 8.72 -6.69 -3.38
C LEU A 91 7.22 -7.03 -3.32
N GLU A 92 6.34 -6.05 -3.59
CA GLU A 92 4.90 -6.28 -3.68
C GLU A 92 4.48 -7.11 -4.90
N LEU A 93 5.27 -7.16 -5.98
CA LEU A 93 4.97 -7.98 -7.16
C LEU A 93 4.87 -9.46 -6.80
N LEU A 94 5.79 -9.96 -5.97
CA LEU A 94 5.76 -11.34 -5.49
C LEU A 94 4.48 -11.63 -4.73
N ARG A 95 4.08 -10.73 -3.81
CA ARG A 95 2.80 -10.85 -3.10
C ARG A 95 1.61 -10.79 -4.06
N GLY A 96 1.69 -9.97 -5.09
CA GLY A 96 0.68 -9.84 -6.15
C GLY A 96 0.41 -11.15 -6.87
N LEU A 97 1.48 -11.91 -7.18
CA LEU A 97 1.41 -13.19 -7.88
C LEU A 97 0.54 -14.23 -7.14
N PHE A 98 0.58 -14.22 -5.81
CA PHE A 98 -0.19 -15.17 -4.99
C PHE A 98 -1.62 -14.71 -4.65
N ARG A 99 -2.02 -13.47 -4.96
CA ARG A 99 -3.35 -12.97 -4.57
C ARG A 99 -4.48 -13.79 -5.16
N ARG A 100 -4.51 -13.95 -6.48
CA ARG A 100 -5.58 -14.69 -7.17
C ARG A 100 -5.55 -16.19 -6.85
N PRO A 101 -4.40 -16.88 -6.81
CA PRO A 101 -4.34 -18.26 -6.34
C PRO A 101 -4.91 -18.45 -4.92
N LEU A 102 -4.54 -17.57 -3.98
CA LEU A 102 -5.06 -17.64 -2.61
C LEU A 102 -6.57 -17.35 -2.54
N GLU A 103 -7.05 -16.36 -3.30
CA GLU A 103 -8.48 -16.07 -3.41
C GLU A 103 -9.27 -17.28 -3.94
N LEU A 104 -8.79 -17.90 -5.03
CA LEU A 104 -9.40 -19.10 -5.60
C LEU A 104 -9.37 -20.27 -4.62
N TRP A 105 -8.24 -20.50 -3.95
CA TRP A 105 -8.12 -21.57 -2.97
C TRP A 105 -9.16 -21.44 -1.84
N LEU A 106 -9.29 -20.24 -1.26
CA LEU A 106 -10.27 -19.96 -0.22
C LEU A 106 -11.73 -20.12 -0.69
N VAL A 107 -12.04 -19.67 -1.91
CA VAL A 107 -13.40 -19.78 -2.46
C VAL A 107 -13.75 -21.23 -2.82
N LEU A 108 -12.79 -21.99 -3.34
CA LEU A 108 -12.97 -23.42 -3.64
C LEU A 108 -13.16 -24.24 -2.36
N ASP A 109 -12.36 -23.99 -1.33
CA ASP A 109 -12.51 -24.63 -0.01
C ASP A 109 -13.91 -24.39 0.57
N ARG A 110 -14.37 -23.14 0.52
CA ARG A 110 -15.74 -22.78 0.91
C ARG A 110 -16.81 -23.48 0.06
N GLY A 111 -16.56 -23.61 -1.24
CA GLY A 111 -17.46 -24.31 -2.17
C GLY A 111 -17.61 -25.78 -1.83
N LEU A 112 -16.50 -26.48 -1.60
CA LEU A 112 -16.48 -27.89 -1.19
C LEU A 112 -17.23 -28.11 0.12
N PHE A 113 -16.97 -27.27 1.13
CA PHE A 113 -17.70 -27.31 2.39
C PHE A 113 -19.22 -27.18 2.18
N LEU A 114 -19.68 -26.27 1.33
CA LEU A 114 -21.11 -26.09 1.07
C LEU A 114 -21.72 -27.29 0.33
N GLN A 115 -20.96 -27.93 -0.58
CA GLN A 115 -21.40 -29.16 -1.23
C GLN A 115 -21.57 -30.30 -0.21
N GLU A 116 -20.65 -30.44 0.74
CA GLU A 116 -20.75 -31.42 1.83
C GLU A 116 -21.98 -31.17 2.72
N GLN A 117 -22.41 -29.92 2.87
CA GLN A 117 -23.63 -29.54 3.58
C GLN A 117 -24.92 -29.71 2.73
N GLY A 118 -24.83 -30.29 1.54
CA GLY A 118 -25.99 -30.60 0.68
C GLY A 118 -26.46 -29.45 -0.21
N TYR A 119 -25.63 -28.41 -0.43
CA TYR A 119 -25.94 -27.34 -1.37
C TYR A 119 -25.53 -27.69 -2.80
N ALA A 120 -26.32 -27.23 -3.78
CA ALA A 120 -25.89 -27.12 -5.16
C ALA A 120 -25.04 -25.86 -5.32
N VAL A 121 -23.76 -26.02 -5.66
CA VAL A 121 -22.77 -24.93 -5.69
C VAL A 121 -22.38 -24.58 -7.14
N ARG A 122 -22.34 -23.29 -7.46
CA ARG A 122 -21.83 -22.75 -8.74
C ARG A 122 -20.78 -21.68 -8.44
N LEU A 123 -19.60 -21.81 -9.04
CA LEU A 123 -18.51 -20.83 -8.97
C LEU A 123 -18.30 -20.19 -10.33
N GLY A 124 -18.22 -18.87 -10.37
CA GLY A 124 -17.93 -18.11 -11.58
C GLY A 124 -17.38 -16.72 -11.27
N THR A 125 -17.35 -15.86 -12.29
CA THR A 125 -16.99 -14.45 -12.15
C THR A 125 -18.24 -13.58 -12.18
N PHE A 126 -18.39 -12.67 -11.21
CA PHE A 126 -19.47 -11.68 -11.16
C PHE A 126 -19.33 -10.59 -12.23
N CYS A 127 -18.10 -10.12 -12.46
CA CYS A 127 -17.81 -9.01 -13.37
C CYS A 127 -16.38 -9.10 -13.91
N GLU A 128 -16.04 -8.23 -14.86
CA GLU A 128 -14.66 -8.11 -15.32
C GLU A 128 -13.74 -7.56 -14.22
N ALA A 129 -12.48 -8.04 -14.19
CA ALA A 129 -11.48 -7.63 -13.20
C ALA A 129 -11.18 -6.12 -13.15
N PRO A 130 -11.25 -5.34 -14.26
CA PRO A 130 -11.06 -3.89 -14.21
C PRO A 130 -12.09 -3.14 -13.36
N LEU A 131 -13.30 -3.68 -13.20
CA LEU A 131 -14.35 -3.09 -12.35
C LEU A 131 -14.03 -3.32 -10.87
N THR A 132 -13.68 -4.55 -10.51
CA THR A 132 -13.13 -4.90 -9.21
C THR A 132 -12.32 -6.18 -9.35
N PRO A 133 -11.10 -6.27 -8.78
CA PRO A 133 -10.31 -7.49 -8.85
C PRO A 133 -10.87 -8.62 -7.97
N ARG A 134 -11.67 -8.27 -6.96
CA ARG A 134 -12.49 -9.22 -6.19
C ARG A 134 -13.78 -9.49 -6.94
N ASN A 135 -13.68 -10.30 -7.99
CA ASN A 135 -14.77 -10.54 -8.94
C ASN A 135 -15.29 -11.99 -8.94
N LEU A 136 -14.90 -12.84 -7.99
CA LEU A 136 -15.45 -14.19 -7.88
C LEU A 136 -16.86 -14.16 -7.28
N LEU A 137 -17.72 -15.06 -7.77
CA LEU A 137 -19.06 -15.30 -7.27
C LEU A 137 -19.22 -16.79 -6.93
N LEU A 138 -19.58 -17.06 -5.69
CA LEU A 138 -19.98 -18.39 -5.22
C LEU A 138 -21.48 -18.36 -4.93
N LEU A 139 -22.26 -19.12 -5.70
CA LEU A 139 -23.67 -19.35 -5.48
C LEU A 139 -23.85 -20.72 -4.84
N ALA A 140 -24.66 -20.79 -3.79
CA ALA A 140 -25.02 -22.03 -3.12
C ALA A 140 -26.52 -22.02 -2.85
N GLU A 141 -27.23 -22.99 -3.44
CA GLU A 141 -28.68 -23.12 -3.34
C GLU A 141 -29.00 -24.45 -2.68
N ARG A 142 -29.93 -24.42 -1.72
CA ARG A 142 -30.48 -25.65 -1.14
C ARG A 142 -31.85 -25.88 -1.78
N PRO A 143 -32.11 -27.07 -2.33
CA PRO A 143 -33.44 -27.41 -2.83
C PRO A 143 -34.50 -27.40 -1.73
#